data_AF-A0A351ZXN6-F1
#
_entry.id   AF-A0A351ZXN6-F1
#
_cell.length_a   1.000
_cell.length_b   1.000
_cell.length_c   1.000
_cell.angle_alpha   90.00
_cell.angle_beta   90.00
_cell.angle_gamma   90.00
#
_symmetry.space_group_name_H-M   'P 1'
#
loop_
_entity.id
_entity.type
_entity.pdbx_description
1 polymer ?
#
loop_
_entity_poly.entity_id
_entity_poly.type
_entity_poly.pdbx_seq_one_letter_code
_entity_poly.pdbx_strand_id
1 'polypeptide(L)'
;MNLADIRAAHQATLDAAIKANAERTFHAHWPEAPSGKIYGETANDEALARFQSQLNNRFERLGDSETWMGEEISPYGFSLGITYPALDVETLVSRASAAQTAWQSLTPLDRAAVLVEALERGAKAFFEIGYATQHTTGQGFVMAFQASGPHAFDRALEAT
;
A
#
# COMPACT_ATOMS: atom_id res chain seq x y z
N MET A 1 16.11 1.49 -11.14
CA MET A 1 16.75 2.18 -10.01
C MET A 1 17.52 1.12 -9.23
N ASN A 2 18.82 1.29 -9.04
CA ASN A 2 19.63 0.37 -8.23
C ASN A 2 19.52 0.75 -6.73
N LEU A 3 20.09 -0.06 -5.83
CA LEU A 3 19.98 0.19 -4.37
C LEU A 3 20.63 1.50 -3.92
N ALA A 4 21.74 1.91 -4.54
CA ALA A 4 22.38 3.18 -4.23
C ALA A 4 21.49 4.37 -4.63
N ASP A 5 20.84 4.27 -5.79
CA ASP A 5 19.88 5.27 -6.26
C ASP A 5 18.66 5.35 -5.30
N ILE A 6 18.11 4.22 -4.85
CA ILE A 6 16.97 4.16 -3.91
C ILE A 6 17.36 4.81 -2.57
N ARG A 7 18.53 4.50 -2.03
CA ARG A 7 19.03 5.17 -0.81
C ARG A 7 19.14 6.68 -0.99
N ALA A 8 19.77 7.11 -2.08
CA ALA A 8 19.96 8.52 -2.35
C ALA A 8 18.62 9.26 -2.51
N ALA A 9 17.63 8.62 -3.14
CA ALA A 9 16.29 9.18 -3.31
C ALA A 9 15.55 9.40 -1.98
N HIS A 10 15.74 8.50 -1.01
CA HIS A 10 14.93 8.46 0.22
C HIS A 10 15.65 8.91 1.50
N GLN A 11 16.92 9.28 1.42
CA GLN A 11 17.70 9.73 2.58
C GLN A 11 17.04 10.92 3.31
N ALA A 12 16.59 11.93 2.55
CA ALA A 12 15.97 13.12 3.14
C ALA A 12 14.64 12.80 3.85
N THR A 13 13.84 11.89 3.28
CA THR A 13 12.59 11.41 3.90
C THR A 13 12.87 10.69 5.20
N LEU A 14 13.85 9.78 5.23
CA LEU A 14 14.26 9.06 6.43
C LEU A 14 14.79 10.01 7.51
N ASP A 15 15.68 10.94 7.16
CA ASP A 15 16.24 11.91 8.11
C ASP A 15 15.13 12.78 8.74
N ALA A 16 14.15 13.21 7.94
CA ALA A 16 13.01 13.98 8.41
C ALA A 16 12.11 13.15 9.36
N ALA A 17 11.81 11.91 9.01
CA ALA A 17 11.00 11.00 9.83
C ALA A 17 11.67 10.68 11.17
N ILE A 18 12.98 10.38 11.16
CA ILE A 18 13.78 10.13 12.38
C ILE A 18 13.75 11.35 13.29
N LYS A 19 13.97 12.54 12.72
CA LYS A 19 13.94 13.80 13.48
C LYS A 19 12.55 14.04 14.08
N ALA A 20 11.49 13.91 13.29
CA ALA A 20 10.12 14.11 13.75
C ALA A 20 9.75 13.15 14.89
N ASN A 21 10.16 11.89 14.80
CA ASN A 21 9.92 10.91 15.86
C ASN A 21 10.67 11.27 17.15
N ALA A 22 11.94 11.69 17.05
CA ALA A 22 12.74 12.11 18.19
C ALA A 22 12.18 13.38 18.87
N GLU A 23 11.73 14.36 18.09
CA GLU A 23 11.23 15.64 18.59
C GLU A 23 9.73 15.61 18.95
N ARG A 24 9.00 14.59 18.50
CA ARG A 24 7.53 14.46 18.60
C ARG A 24 6.78 15.66 18.02
N THR A 25 7.34 16.26 16.97
CA THR A 25 6.74 17.37 16.24
C THR A 25 5.75 16.87 15.20
N PHE A 26 4.86 17.76 14.72
CA PHE A 26 3.97 17.41 13.62
C PHE A 26 4.80 17.12 12.36
N HIS A 27 4.59 15.92 11.81
CA HIS A 27 5.17 15.49 10.54
C HIS A 27 4.17 14.57 9.84
N ALA A 28 3.86 14.90 8.60
CA ALA A 28 3.06 14.08 7.69
C ALA A 28 3.76 14.15 6.34
N HIS A 29 4.17 12.99 5.82
CA HIS A 29 4.93 12.92 4.57
C HIS A 29 3.98 12.92 3.37
N TRP A 30 2.81 12.28 3.51
CA TRP A 30 1.78 12.27 2.47
C TRP A 30 0.60 13.19 2.82
N PRO A 31 0.07 14.01 1.87
CA PRO A 31 -1.06 14.89 2.16
C PRO A 31 -2.37 14.14 2.44
N GLU A 32 -3.00 14.38 3.58
CA GLU A 32 -4.22 13.64 3.97
C GLU A 32 -5.50 14.02 3.19
N ALA A 33 -5.50 15.14 2.45
CA ALA A 33 -6.69 15.62 1.77
C ALA A 33 -6.88 14.90 0.42
N PRO A 34 -8.03 14.24 0.16
CA PRO A 34 -8.33 13.62 -1.13
C PRO A 34 -8.66 14.70 -2.18
N SER A 35 -7.63 15.41 -2.65
CA SER A 35 -7.76 16.58 -3.53
C SER A 35 -7.16 16.31 -4.91
N GLY A 36 -7.94 16.60 -5.96
CA GLY A 36 -7.47 16.56 -7.35
C GLY A 36 -6.29 17.49 -7.62
N LYS A 37 -6.16 18.59 -6.86
CA LYS A 37 -5.00 19.50 -6.96
C LYS A 37 -3.69 18.85 -6.49
N ILE A 38 -3.78 17.88 -5.59
CA ILE A 38 -2.62 17.20 -4.99
C ILE A 38 -2.30 15.93 -5.76
N TYR A 39 -3.33 15.12 -6.01
CA TYR A 39 -3.19 13.77 -6.54
C TYR A 39 -3.45 13.66 -8.05
N GLY A 40 -3.90 14.74 -8.69
CA GLY A 40 -4.31 14.79 -10.08
C GLY A 40 -5.82 14.92 -10.22
N GLU A 41 -6.27 15.81 -11.11
CA GLU A 41 -7.69 16.18 -11.26
C GLU A 41 -8.60 14.98 -11.58
N THR A 42 -8.07 13.93 -12.23
CA THR A 42 -8.80 12.71 -12.60
C THR A 42 -8.56 11.54 -11.65
N ALA A 43 -7.70 11.69 -10.64
CA ALA A 43 -7.20 10.56 -9.85
C ALA A 43 -8.31 9.80 -9.11
N ASN A 44 -9.32 10.53 -8.61
CA ASN A 44 -10.47 9.93 -7.94
C ASN A 44 -11.32 9.09 -8.90
N ASP A 45 -11.69 9.66 -10.05
CA ASP A 45 -12.58 9.02 -11.00
C ASP A 45 -11.91 7.80 -11.65
N GLU A 46 -10.61 7.90 -11.97
CA GLU A 46 -9.83 6.78 -12.46
C GLU A 46 -9.70 5.66 -11.43
N ALA A 47 -9.50 6.00 -10.16
CA ALA A 47 -9.42 5.01 -9.09
C ALA A 47 -10.76 4.33 -8.83
N LEU A 48 -11.87 5.07 -8.88
CA LEU A 48 -13.21 4.49 -8.80
C LEU A 48 -13.44 3.50 -9.95
N ALA A 49 -13.08 3.88 -11.17
CA ALA A 49 -13.18 3.00 -12.33
C ALA A 49 -12.29 1.75 -12.16
N ARG A 50 -11.06 1.90 -11.64
CA ARG A 50 -10.16 0.77 -11.34
C ARG A 50 -10.70 -0.14 -10.23
N PHE A 51 -11.36 0.40 -9.20
CA PHE A 51 -12.01 -0.41 -8.18
C PHE A 51 -13.20 -1.18 -8.77
N GLN A 52 -14.06 -0.49 -9.53
CA GLN A 52 -15.22 -1.09 -10.18
C GLN A 52 -14.85 -2.20 -11.16
N SER A 53 -13.75 -2.04 -11.91
CA SER A 53 -13.28 -3.08 -12.84
C SER A 53 -12.76 -4.33 -12.15
N GLN A 54 -12.43 -4.26 -10.85
CA GLN A 54 -12.02 -5.43 -10.07
C GLN A 54 -13.20 -6.26 -9.57
N LEU A 55 -14.40 -5.68 -9.47
CA LEU A 55 -15.58 -6.39 -8.99
C LEU A 55 -15.89 -7.61 -9.86
N ASN A 56 -16.22 -8.74 -9.23
CA ASN A 56 -16.48 -10.03 -9.87
C ASN A 56 -15.32 -10.60 -10.71
N ASN A 57 -14.09 -10.11 -10.50
CA ASN A 57 -12.91 -10.53 -11.23
C ASN A 57 -11.84 -11.10 -10.30
N ARG A 58 -10.84 -11.74 -10.91
CA ARG A 58 -9.62 -12.18 -10.26
C ARG A 58 -8.70 -10.98 -10.00
N PHE A 59 -8.08 -10.93 -8.82
CA PHE A 59 -7.04 -9.96 -8.50
C PHE A 59 -5.69 -10.48 -9.01
N GLU A 60 -5.37 -10.16 -10.26
CA GLU A 60 -4.22 -10.75 -10.98
C GLU A 60 -2.85 -10.16 -10.60
N ARG A 61 -2.80 -9.16 -9.70
CA ARG A 61 -1.54 -8.49 -9.32
C ARG A 61 -0.70 -9.30 -8.31
N LEU A 62 -1.21 -10.42 -7.80
CA LEU A 62 -0.52 -11.30 -6.83
C LEU A 62 0.14 -12.54 -7.47
N GLY A 63 0.11 -12.63 -8.80
CA GLY A 63 0.56 -13.81 -9.54
C GLY A 63 -0.57 -14.79 -9.80
N ASP A 64 -0.24 -15.91 -10.46
CA ASP A 64 -1.20 -16.90 -10.92
C ASP A 64 -1.30 -18.10 -9.95
N SER A 65 -2.46 -18.76 -9.94
CA SER A 65 -2.74 -20.00 -9.23
C SER A 65 -3.84 -20.79 -9.97
N GLU A 66 -3.80 -22.11 -9.84
CA GLU A 66 -4.88 -22.98 -10.34
C GLU A 66 -6.18 -22.78 -9.57
N THR A 67 -6.09 -22.35 -8.30
CA THR A 67 -7.24 -22.13 -7.41
C THR A 67 -7.34 -20.67 -7.01
N TRP A 68 -8.57 -20.14 -6.99
CA TRP A 68 -8.90 -18.75 -6.65
C TRP A 68 -9.98 -18.74 -5.58
N MET A 69 -9.83 -17.89 -4.55
CA MET A 69 -10.74 -17.81 -3.41
C MET A 69 -11.04 -16.36 -3.03
N GLY A 70 -12.25 -16.10 -2.56
CA GLY A 70 -12.68 -14.78 -2.09
C GLY A 70 -14.18 -14.78 -1.82
N GLU A 71 -14.58 -14.17 -0.71
CA GLU A 71 -15.97 -14.14 -0.24
C GLU A 71 -16.35 -12.78 0.35
N GLU A 72 -15.62 -11.73 -0.04
CA GLU A 72 -15.82 -10.39 0.51
C GLU A 72 -17.18 -9.81 0.15
N ILE A 73 -17.87 -9.29 1.16
CA ILE A 73 -19.15 -8.61 1.04
C ILE A 73 -18.98 -7.18 1.55
N SER A 74 -19.40 -6.22 0.75
CA SER A 74 -19.38 -4.82 1.12
C SER A 74 -20.36 -4.55 2.25
N PRO A 75 -19.95 -3.85 3.32
CA PRO A 75 -20.88 -3.36 4.34
C PRO A 75 -21.97 -2.43 3.79
N TYR A 76 -21.83 -1.96 2.54
CA TYR A 76 -22.84 -1.21 1.79
C TYR A 76 -23.87 -2.10 1.06
N GLY A 77 -23.84 -3.42 1.26
CA GLY A 77 -24.94 -4.32 0.88
C GLY A 77 -24.80 -5.05 -0.46
N PHE A 78 -23.59 -5.19 -1.01
CA PHE A 78 -23.35 -5.93 -2.25
C PHE A 78 -22.10 -6.83 -2.15
N SER A 79 -22.07 -7.93 -2.89
CA SER A 79 -20.88 -8.78 -2.97
C SER A 79 -19.80 -8.12 -3.83
N LEU A 80 -18.53 -8.19 -3.40
CA LEU A 80 -17.42 -7.70 -4.22
C LEU A 80 -17.10 -8.65 -5.37
N GLY A 81 -17.24 -9.96 -5.14
CA GLY A 81 -16.90 -11.00 -6.11
C GLY A 81 -15.41 -11.03 -6.50
N ILE A 82 -14.55 -10.33 -5.75
CA ILE A 82 -13.10 -10.34 -5.99
C ILE A 82 -12.54 -11.66 -5.47
N THR A 83 -11.70 -12.31 -6.26
CA THR A 83 -11.01 -13.54 -5.87
C THR A 83 -9.50 -13.38 -5.99
N TYR A 84 -8.77 -14.05 -5.12
CA TYR A 84 -7.32 -13.98 -4.98
C TYR A 84 -6.70 -15.37 -5.21
N PRO A 85 -5.45 -15.46 -5.67
CA PRO A 85 -4.79 -16.76 -5.85
C PRO A 85 -4.67 -17.48 -4.51
N ALA A 86 -5.18 -18.71 -4.45
CA ALA A 86 -5.03 -19.59 -3.31
C ALA A 86 -3.67 -20.29 -3.38
N LEU A 87 -2.83 -20.08 -2.37
CA LEU A 87 -1.53 -20.72 -2.23
C LEU A 87 -1.51 -21.45 -0.88
N ASP A 88 -0.97 -22.66 -0.85
CA ASP A 88 -0.74 -23.36 0.40
C ASP A 88 0.36 -22.69 1.24
N VAL A 89 0.32 -22.95 2.54
CA VAL A 89 1.21 -22.31 3.52
C VAL A 89 2.65 -22.73 3.26
N GLU A 90 2.90 -24.00 2.94
CA GLU A 90 4.24 -24.53 2.65
C GLU A 90 4.90 -23.81 1.48
N THR A 91 4.14 -23.52 0.42
CA THR A 91 4.58 -22.76 -0.75
C THR A 91 4.97 -21.35 -0.37
N LEU A 92 4.15 -20.66 0.43
CA LEU A 92 4.46 -19.30 0.89
C LEU A 92 5.71 -19.27 1.78
N VAL A 93 5.83 -20.22 2.72
CA VAL A 93 7.00 -20.37 3.59
C VAL A 93 8.26 -20.66 2.76
N SER A 94 8.19 -21.59 1.81
CA SER A 94 9.31 -21.92 0.93
C SER A 94 9.76 -20.72 0.10
N ARG A 95 8.84 -19.94 -0.46
CA ARG A 95 9.15 -18.71 -1.22
C ARG A 95 9.82 -17.66 -0.32
N ALA A 96 9.30 -17.47 0.90
CA ALA A 96 9.89 -16.56 1.87
C ALA A 96 11.31 -16.98 2.28
N SER A 97 11.53 -18.27 2.57
CA SER A 97 12.86 -18.81 2.88
C SER A 97 13.85 -18.67 1.72
N ALA A 98 13.39 -18.87 0.47
CA ALA A 98 14.24 -18.67 -0.70
C ALA A 98 14.67 -17.20 -0.89
N ALA A 99 13.78 -16.25 -0.58
CA ALA A 99 14.07 -14.81 -0.65
C ALA A 99 14.89 -14.30 0.54
N GLN A 100 14.92 -15.05 1.66
CA GLN A 100 15.47 -14.61 2.94
C GLN A 100 16.95 -14.22 2.86
N THR A 101 17.80 -15.02 2.20
CA THR A 101 19.25 -14.77 2.15
C THR A 101 19.57 -13.43 1.49
N ALA A 102 18.92 -13.13 0.37
CA ALA A 102 19.11 -11.85 -0.30
C ALA A 102 18.62 -10.69 0.58
N TRP A 103 17.43 -10.81 1.16
CA TRP A 103 16.89 -9.77 2.06
C TRP A 103 17.77 -9.52 3.30
N GLN A 104 18.30 -10.58 3.91
CA GLN A 104 19.14 -10.50 5.10
C GLN A 104 20.49 -9.83 4.83
N SER A 105 21.04 -10.01 3.63
CA SER A 105 22.31 -9.40 3.20
C SER A 105 22.27 -7.86 3.12
N LEU A 106 21.08 -7.26 3.07
CA LEU A 106 20.91 -5.81 3.08
C LEU A 106 21.27 -5.19 4.43
N THR A 107 21.80 -3.97 4.41
CA THR A 107 21.99 -3.18 5.65
C THR A 107 20.63 -2.69 6.17
N PRO A 108 20.53 -2.27 7.45
CA PRO A 108 19.31 -1.62 7.94
C PRO A 108 18.88 -0.41 7.09
N LEU A 109 19.82 0.43 6.67
CA LEU A 109 19.54 1.58 5.80
C LEU A 109 19.00 1.17 4.43
N ASP A 110 19.54 0.09 3.85
CA ASP A 110 19.04 -0.45 2.58
C ASP A 110 17.60 -0.96 2.71
N ARG A 111 17.30 -1.67 3.82
CA ARG A 111 15.93 -2.13 4.10
C ARG A 111 14.97 -0.97 4.27
N ALA A 112 15.35 0.05 5.05
CA ALA A 112 14.57 1.25 5.24
C ALA A 112 14.28 1.96 3.90
N ALA A 113 15.30 2.16 3.07
CA ALA A 113 15.13 2.81 1.78
C ALA A 113 14.22 2.02 0.81
N VAL A 114 14.30 0.68 0.82
CA VAL A 114 13.37 -0.18 0.05
C VAL A 114 11.93 -0.06 0.56
N LEU A 115 11.72 0.02 1.88
CA LEU A 115 10.40 0.21 2.48
C LEU A 115 9.80 1.58 2.12
N VAL A 116 10.61 2.66 2.20
CA VAL A 116 10.15 3.99 1.76
C VAL A 116 9.80 3.99 0.27
N GLU A 117 10.60 3.37 -0.59
CA GLU A 117 10.28 3.23 -2.02
C GLU A 117 8.96 2.46 -2.24
N ALA A 118 8.68 1.43 -1.44
CA ALA A 118 7.42 0.70 -1.51
C ALA A 118 6.23 1.60 -1.11
N LEU A 119 6.38 2.40 -0.05
CA LEU A 119 5.37 3.38 0.38
C LEU A 119 5.15 4.47 -0.68
N GLU A 120 6.21 5.01 -1.29
CA GLU A 120 6.10 6.02 -2.35
C GLU A 120 5.39 5.50 -3.59
N ARG A 121 5.58 4.23 -3.93
CA ARG A 121 4.84 3.57 -5.01
C ARG A 121 3.39 3.34 -4.62
N GLY A 122 3.14 2.85 -3.41
CA GLY A 122 1.80 2.60 -2.90
C GLY A 122 0.97 3.88 -2.75
N ALA A 123 1.60 5.01 -2.44
CA ALA A 123 0.94 6.31 -2.30
C ALA A 123 0.22 6.78 -3.56
N LYS A 124 0.68 6.31 -4.74
CA LYS A 124 0.02 6.57 -6.03
C LYS A 124 -1.35 5.87 -6.16
N ALA A 125 -1.63 4.92 -5.29
CA ALA A 125 -2.86 4.13 -5.27
C ALA A 125 -3.83 4.52 -4.13
N PHE A 126 -3.59 5.62 -3.38
CA PHE A 126 -4.43 5.96 -2.22
C PHE A 126 -5.93 6.05 -2.51
N PHE A 127 -6.34 6.59 -3.66
CA PHE A 127 -7.76 6.61 -4.01
C PHE A 127 -8.32 5.19 -4.22
N GLU A 128 -7.56 4.30 -4.84
CA GLU A 128 -7.99 2.91 -5.08
C GLU A 128 -8.03 2.12 -3.76
N ILE A 129 -7.03 2.30 -2.90
CA ILE A 129 -6.99 1.75 -1.53
C ILE A 129 -8.16 2.31 -0.70
N GLY A 130 -8.50 3.59 -0.87
CA GLY A 130 -9.64 4.23 -0.21
C GLY A 130 -10.97 3.57 -0.58
N TYR A 131 -11.22 3.30 -1.87
CA TYR A 131 -12.42 2.59 -2.31
C TYR A 131 -12.46 1.14 -1.83
N ALA A 132 -11.33 0.42 -1.91
CA ALA A 132 -11.23 -0.94 -1.39
C ALA A 132 -11.52 -0.98 0.13
N THR A 133 -10.98 -0.02 0.89
CA THR A 133 -11.20 0.09 2.34
C THR A 133 -12.65 0.47 2.66
N GLN A 134 -13.23 1.42 1.95
CA GLN A 134 -14.64 1.79 2.11
C GLN A 134 -15.54 0.56 1.97
N HIS A 135 -15.29 -0.25 0.94
CA HIS A 135 -16.13 -1.39 0.60
C HIS A 135 -15.73 -2.72 1.25
N THR A 136 -14.72 -2.75 2.11
CA THR A 136 -14.42 -3.91 2.97
C THR A 136 -14.67 -3.61 4.45
N THR A 137 -14.52 -2.36 4.87
CA THR A 137 -14.63 -1.95 6.28
C THR A 137 -15.90 -1.16 6.61
N GLY A 138 -16.56 -0.55 5.62
CA GLY A 138 -17.78 0.24 5.81
C GLY A 138 -17.53 1.72 6.16
N GLN A 139 -16.27 2.17 6.20
CA GLN A 139 -15.93 3.56 6.43
C GLN A 139 -16.42 4.46 5.28
N GLY A 140 -16.83 5.69 5.59
CA GLY A 140 -17.07 6.71 4.55
C GLY A 140 -15.79 7.05 3.80
N PHE A 141 -15.89 7.37 2.50
CA PHE A 141 -14.74 7.48 1.60
C PHE A 141 -13.59 8.37 2.12
N VAL A 142 -13.87 9.56 2.66
CA VAL A 142 -12.82 10.46 3.17
C VAL A 142 -12.04 9.82 4.31
N MET A 143 -12.73 9.17 5.26
CA MET A 143 -12.08 8.45 6.35
C MET A 143 -11.31 7.23 5.83
N ALA A 144 -11.91 6.46 4.91
CA ALA A 144 -11.26 5.32 4.29
C ALA A 144 -9.96 5.74 3.59
N PHE A 145 -9.98 6.80 2.77
CA PHE A 145 -8.82 7.37 2.11
C PHE A 145 -7.73 7.79 3.12
N GLN A 146 -8.10 8.58 4.13
CA GLN A 146 -7.17 9.08 5.14
C GLN A 146 -6.54 7.95 5.95
N ALA A 147 -7.38 7.10 6.54
CA ALA A 147 -6.96 6.07 7.48
C ALA A 147 -6.14 4.95 6.82
N SER A 148 -6.52 4.51 5.61
CA SER A 148 -5.83 3.42 4.91
C SER A 148 -4.75 3.89 3.92
N GLY A 149 -4.78 5.17 3.56
CA GLY A 149 -3.79 5.82 2.71
C GLY A 149 -2.79 6.63 3.52
N PRO A 150 -2.81 7.97 3.46
CA PRO A 150 -1.80 8.82 4.08
C PRO A 150 -1.49 8.50 5.55
N HIS A 151 -2.50 8.30 6.40
CA HIS A 151 -2.26 8.04 7.83
C HIS A 151 -1.63 6.67 8.09
N ALA A 152 -2.08 5.62 7.42
CA ALA A 152 -1.45 4.30 7.53
C ALA A 152 -0.01 4.31 7.00
N PHE A 153 0.22 5.05 5.91
CA PHE A 153 1.54 5.14 5.30
C PHE A 153 2.49 5.98 6.15
N ASP A 154 2.04 7.09 6.74
CA ASP A 154 2.82 7.86 7.73
C ASP A 154 3.19 7.00 8.95
N ARG A 155 2.29 6.12 9.41
CA ARG A 155 2.60 5.15 10.49
C ARG A 155 3.60 4.08 10.05
N ALA A 156 3.53 3.63 8.80
CA ALA A 156 4.52 2.72 8.25
C ALA A 156 5.91 3.38 8.11
N LEU A 157 5.95 4.65 7.71
CA LEU A 157 7.19 5.44 7.66
C LEU A 157 7.76 5.69 9.06
N GLU A 158 6.92 5.97 10.05
CA GLU A 158 7.32 6.10 11.46
C GLU A 158 8.00 4.82 12.00
N ALA A 159 7.60 3.66 11.51
CA ALA A 159 8.12 2.34 11.92
C ALA A 159 9.31 1.84 11.08
N THR A 160 9.66 2.51 9.98
CA THR A 160 10.71 2.13 9.03
C THR A 160 12.11 2.44 9.57
#